data_AF-A0A950JMC5-F1
#
_entry.id   AF-A0A950JMC5-F1
#
_cell.length_a   1.000
_cell.length_b   1.000
_cell.length_c   1.000
_cell.angle_alpha   90.00
_cell.angle_beta   90.00
_cell.angle_gamma   90.00
#
_symmetry.space_group_name_H-M   'P 1'
#
loop_
_entity.id
_entity.type
_entity.pdbx_description
1 polymer ?
#
loop_
_entity_poly.entity_id
_entity_poly.type
_entity_poly.pdbx_seq_one_letter_code
_entity_poly.pdbx_strand_id
1 'polypeptide(L)' 'DRGRLLVRPSGTEPVIRVMGEADDQALVDALVSDVCDAVAGAA' A
#
# COMPACT_ATOMS: atom_id res chain seq x y z
N ASP A 1 -9.82 -9.30 -8.93
CA ASP A 1 -9.12 -10.14 -9.94
C ASP A 1 -8.04 -9.43 -10.76
N ARG A 2 -7.90 -8.10 -10.70
CA ARG A 2 -6.88 -7.34 -11.48
C ARG A 2 -5.85 -6.61 -10.61
N GLY A 3 -5.43 -7.24 -9.52
CA GLY A 3 -4.39 -6.73 -8.64
C GLY A 3 -4.50 -7.20 -7.20
N ARG A 4 -3.46 -6.97 -6.41
CA ARG A 4 -3.38 -7.28 -4.98
C ARG A 4 -2.70 -6.17 -4.21
N LEU A 5 -3.09 -6.04 -2.93
CA LEU A 5 -2.43 -5.18 -1.96
C LEU A 5 -1.96 -6.02 -0.77
N LEU A 6 -0.76 -5.74 -0.29
CA LEU A 6 -0.20 -6.27 0.94
C LEU A 6 0.09 -5.12 1.89
N VAL A 7 -0.58 -5.14 3.04
CA VAL A 7 -0.34 -4.20 4.15
C VAL A 7 0.16 -4.98 5.34
N ARG A 8 1.31 -4.58 5.89
CA ARG A 8 1.92 -5.24 7.06
C ARG A 8 2.77 -4.27 7.87
N PRO A 9 2.93 -4.47 9.19
CA PRO A 9 3.97 -3.79 9.93
C PRO A 9 5.36 -4.21 9.42
N SER A 10 6.32 -3.30 9.48
CA SER A 10 7.74 -3.65 9.35
C SER A 10 8.22 -4.35 10.63
N GLY A 11 9.05 -5.39 10.46
CA GLY A 11 9.62 -6.14 11.58
C GLY A 11 10.91 -5.54 12.14
N THR A 12 11.50 -4.57 11.45
CA THR A 12 12.81 -3.99 11.80
C THR A 12 12.79 -2.47 11.96
N GLU A 13 11.74 -1.82 11.47
CA GLU A 13 11.59 -0.36 11.50
C GLU A 13 10.19 -0.02 12.02
N PRO A 14 10.00 1.13 12.71
CA PRO A 14 8.70 1.54 13.22
C PRO A 14 7.83 2.15 12.10
N VAL A 15 7.58 1.40 11.03
CA VAL A 15 6.81 1.84 9.85
C VAL A 15 5.84 0.75 9.40
N ILE A 16 4.77 1.17 8.71
CA ILE A 16 3.85 0.26 8.00
C ILE A 16 4.31 0.15 6.54
N ARG A 17 4.35 -1.06 5.99
CA ARG A 17 4.68 -1.34 4.59
C ARG A 17 3.39 -1.60 3.81
N VAL A 18 3.22 -0.88 2.70
CA VAL A 18 2.13 -1.06 1.73
C VAL A 18 2.77 -1.41 0.39
N MET A 19 2.28 -2.47 -0.26
CA MET A 19 2.76 -2.94 -1.55
C MET A 19 1.56 -3.29 -2.43
N GLY A 20 1.57 -2.81 -3.68
CA GLY A 20 0.56 -3.13 -4.68
C GLY A 20 1.15 -3.83 -5.90
N GLU A 21 0.39 -4.73 -6.52
CA GLU A 21 0.70 -5.35 -7.80
C GLU A 21 -0.52 -5.34 -8.72
N ALA A 22 -0.34 -4.93 -9.98
CA ALA A 22 -1.32 -5.00 -11.07
C ALA A 22 -0.60 -4.77 -12.42
N ASP A 23 -1.29 -5.02 -13.54
CA ASP A 23 -0.73 -4.80 -14.89
C ASP A 23 -0.57 -3.30 -15.24
N ASP A 24 -1.39 -2.44 -14.62
CA ASP A 24 -1.39 -1.00 -14.86
C ASP A 24 -0.65 -0.28 -13.72
N GLN A 25 0.50 0.32 -14.03
CA GLN A 25 1.32 1.06 -13.07
C GLN A 25 0.57 2.26 -12.47
N ALA A 26 -0.21 2.98 -13.27
CA ALA A 26 -0.95 4.15 -12.78
C ALA A 26 -2.02 3.72 -11.76
N LEU A 27 -2.63 2.55 -11.98
CA LEU A 27 -3.54 1.96 -11.01
C LEU A 27 -2.81 1.54 -9.73
N VAL A 28 -1.62 0.93 -9.82
CA VAL A 28 -0.81 0.57 -8.64
C VAL A 28 -0.46 1.82 -7.83
N ASP A 29 0.04 2.86 -8.48
CA ASP A 29 0.49 4.08 -7.83
C ASP A 29 -0.67 4.79 -7.11
N ALA A 30 -1.83 4.91 -7.78
CA ALA A 30 -3.03 5.50 -7.19
C ALA A 30 -3.49 4.71 -5.95
N LEU A 31 -3.63 3.38 -6.07
CA LEU A 31 -4.12 2.54 -4.98
C LEU A 31 -3.15 2.50 -3.79
N VAL A 32 -1.84 2.44 -4.04
CA VAL A 32 -0.84 2.46 -2.97
C VAL A 32 -0.86 3.82 -2.26
N SER A 33 -0.96 4.92 -3.00
CA SER A 33 -1.05 6.27 -2.42
C SER A 33 -2.28 6.41 -1.52
N ASP A 34 -3.46 6.04 -2.03
CA ASP A 34 -4.72 6.15 -1.28
C ASP A 34 -4.69 5.35 0.03
N VAL A 35 -4.11 4.15 0.00
CA VAL A 35 -3.98 3.31 1.21
C VAL A 35 -2.95 3.89 2.18
N CYS A 36 -1.83 4.42 1.68
CA CYS A 36 -0.83 5.09 2.53
C CYS A 36 -1.45 6.29 3.26
N ASP A 37 -2.23 7.13 2.58
CA ASP A 37 -2.89 8.29 3.18
C ASP A 37 -3.93 7.86 4.23
N ALA A 38 -4.73 6.84 3.93
CA ALA A 38 -5.71 6.31 4.87
C ALA A 38 -5.05 5.72 6.14
N VAL A 39 -3.94 5.00 5.97
CA VAL A 39 -3.17 4.43 7.09
C VAL A 39 -2.52 5.54 7.92
N ALA A 40 -1.94 6.56 7.29
CA ALA A 40 -1.33 7.69 7.98
C ALA A 40 -2.35 8.49 8.81
N GLY A 41 -3.60 8.61 8.34
CA GLY A 41 -4.67 9.28 9.08
C GLY A 41 -5.28 8.46 10.22
N ALA A 42 -5.06 7.14 10.24
CA ALA A 42 -5.60 6.23 11.26
C ALA A 42 -4.61 5.87 12.38
N ALA A 43 -3.32 6.12 12.17
CA ALA A 43 -2.23 5.91 13.12
C ALA A 43 -2.10 7.06 14.13
#